data_AF-A0A7S2M3Z2-F1
#
_entry.id   AF-A0A7S2M3Z2-F1
#
_cell.length_a   1.000
_cell.length_b   1.000
_cell.length_c   1.000
_cell.angle_alpha   90.00
_cell.angle_beta   90.00
_cell.angle_gamma   90.00
#
_symmetry.space_group_name_H-M   'P 1'
#
loop_
_entity.id
_entity.type
_entity.pdbx_description
1 polymer ?
#
loop_
_entity_poly.entity_id
_entity_poly.type
_entity_poly.pdbx_seq_one_letter_code
_entity_poly.pdbx_strand_id
1 'polypeptide(L)'
;WVAKPLCWPHELHDLAEAKAHVQRRWWFVDRPVRALIAVALLAAGVSRGKPYAKDFIKNCDEIAVHMSSPQLMFEANLKAGHRVIVDDYLRGYEWIRDNTPKDARVMAWWDYGYQIT
;
A
#
# COMPACT_ATOMS: atom_id res chain seq x y z
N TRP A 1 -44.78 13.28 6.98
CA TRP A 1 -44.64 12.50 8.22
C TRP A 1 -43.26 11.87 8.24
N VAL A 2 -42.31 12.48 8.95
CA VAL A 2 -40.97 11.88 9.15
C VAL A 2 -41.06 11.09 10.46
N ALA A 3 -40.88 9.78 10.41
CA ALA A 3 -40.94 8.92 11.58
C ALA A 3 -39.85 9.33 12.60
N LYS A 4 -40.24 9.64 13.84
CA LYS A 4 -39.30 9.87 14.94
C LYS A 4 -38.79 8.49 15.40
N PRO A 5 -37.49 8.17 15.27
CA PRO A 5 -36.95 6.93 15.81
C PRO A 5 -37.05 6.92 17.33
N LEU A 6 -37.53 5.82 17.91
CA LEU A 6 -37.91 5.71 19.33
C LEU A 6 -36.71 5.66 20.30
N CYS A 7 -35.50 5.47 19.77
CA CYS A 7 -34.29 5.14 20.55
C CYS A 7 -33.27 6.28 20.65
N TRP A 8 -33.65 7.51 20.29
CA TRP A 8 -32.69 8.62 20.31
C TRP A 8 -32.57 9.21 21.73
N PRO A 9 -31.35 9.45 22.24
CA PRO A 9 -31.14 10.21 23.46
C PRO A 9 -31.67 11.65 23.30
N HIS A 10 -32.06 12.29 24.41
CA HIS A 10 -32.79 13.56 24.44
C HIS A 10 -32.05 14.68 23.69
N GLU A 11 -30.73 14.68 23.76
CA GLU A 11 -29.85 15.66 23.10
C GLU A 11 -29.97 15.59 21.58
N LEU A 12 -30.13 14.39 21.02
CA LEU A 12 -30.31 14.22 19.57
C LEU A 12 -31.72 14.63 19.13
N HIS A 13 -32.72 14.52 20.00
CA HIS A 13 -34.05 15.05 19.76
C HIS A 13 -34.03 16.59 19.72
N ASP A 14 -33.38 17.23 20.69
CA ASP A 14 -33.25 18.70 20.75
C ASP A 14 -32.52 19.24 19.52
N LEU A 15 -31.45 18.57 19.09
CA LEU A 15 -30.72 18.95 17.87
C LEU A 15 -31.55 18.76 16.60
N ALA A 16 -32.33 17.68 16.51
CA ALA A 16 -33.21 17.43 15.37
C ALA A 16 -34.35 18.46 15.29
N GLU A 17 -34.92 18.85 16.43
CA GLU A 17 -35.96 19.87 16.51
C GLU A 17 -35.41 21.27 16.20
N ALA A 18 -34.25 21.63 16.76
CA ALA A 18 -33.55 22.88 16.44
C ALA A 18 -33.23 22.97 14.94
N LYS A 19 -32.72 21.88 14.34
CA LYS A 19 -32.48 21.80 12.89
C LYS A 19 -33.75 21.98 12.09
N ALA A 20 -34.85 21.33 12.48
CA ALA A 20 -36.14 21.46 11.79
C ALA A 20 -36.72 22.87 11.91
N HIS A 21 -36.52 23.55 13.04
CA HIS A 21 -36.89 24.96 13.24
C HIS A 21 -36.10 25.89 12.32
N VAL A 22 -34.79 25.72 12.23
CA VAL A 22 -33.92 26.50 11.33
C VAL A 22 -34.30 26.26 9.87
N GLN A 23 -34.51 25.01 9.48
CA GLN A 23 -34.91 24.66 8.12
C GLN A 23 -36.27 25.28 7.74
N ARG A 24 -37.22 25.34 8.66
CA ARG A 24 -38.56 25.92 8.40
C ARG A 24 -38.51 27.46 8.30
N ARG A 25 -37.61 28.10 9.06
CA ARG A 25 -37.45 29.56 9.11
C ARG A 25 -36.59 30.10 7.95
N TRP A 26 -35.56 29.37 7.53
CA TRP A 26 -34.56 29.78 6.53
C TRP A 26 -34.42 28.74 5.39
N TRP A 27 -35.55 28.24 4.88
CA TRP A 27 -35.60 27.09 3.97
C TRP A 27 -34.83 27.27 2.65
N PHE A 28 -34.72 28.51 2.15
CA PHE A 28 -34.04 28.82 0.90
C PHE A 28 -32.51 28.98 1.06
N VAL A 29 -32.02 29.22 2.28
CA VAL A 29 -30.59 29.41 2.59
C VAL A 29 -29.93 28.11 3.04
N ASP A 30 -30.67 27.20 3.68
CA ASP A 30 -30.13 25.92 4.20
C ASP A 30 -29.45 25.06 3.12
N ARG A 31 -30.12 24.91 1.97
CA ARG A 31 -29.63 24.06 0.86
C ARG A 31 -28.32 24.56 0.25
N PRO A 32 -28.18 25.84 -0.16
CA PRO A 32 -26.92 26.34 -0.71
C PRO A 32 -25.80 26.36 0.34
N VAL A 33 -26.08 26.71 1.60
CA VAL A 33 -25.05 26.74 2.66
C VAL A 33 -24.50 25.34 2.93
N ARG A 34 -25.35 24.32 3.05
CA ARG A 34 -24.89 22.93 3.23
C ARG A 34 -24.11 22.41 2.03
N ALA A 35 -24.54 22.75 0.81
CA ALA A 35 -23.80 22.38 -0.39
C ALA A 35 -22.40 23.03 -0.39
N LEU A 36 -22.29 24.31 -0.02
CA LEU A 36 -21.01 25.01 0.10
C LEU A 36 -20.11 24.40 1.18
N ILE A 37 -20.64 24.08 2.36
CA ILE A 37 -19.89 23.41 3.42
C ILE A 37 -19.41 22.03 2.96
N ALA A 38 -20.27 21.24 2.31
CA ALA A 38 -19.90 19.92 1.81
C ALA A 38 -18.79 20.01 0.74
N VAL A 39 -18.89 20.97 -0.19
CA VAL A 39 -17.84 21.23 -1.20
C VAL A 39 -16.54 21.67 -0.53
N ALA A 40 -16.60 22.54 0.47
CA ALA A 40 -15.41 22.99 1.20
C ALA A 40 -14.72 21.84 1.94
N LEU A 41 -15.49 20.95 2.59
CA LEU A 41 -14.97 19.76 3.26
C LEU A 41 -14.35 18.77 2.26
N LEU A 42 -14.99 18.54 1.12
CA LEU A 42 -14.44 17.68 0.05
C LEU A 42 -13.17 18.28 -0.53
N ALA A 43 -13.14 19.57 -0.83
CA ALA A 43 -11.97 20.26 -1.35
C ALA A 43 -10.80 20.21 -0.36
N ALA A 44 -11.07 20.43 0.93
CA ALA A 44 -10.08 20.32 2.00
C ALA A 44 -9.59 18.88 2.21
N GLY A 45 -10.48 17.89 2.10
CA GLY A 45 -10.13 16.47 2.17
C GLY A 45 -9.25 16.05 1.00
N VAL A 46 -9.59 16.47 -0.23
CA VAL A 46 -8.81 16.19 -1.43
C VAL A 46 -7.45 16.90 -1.40
N SER A 47 -7.39 18.17 -0.97
CA SER A 47 -6.12 18.90 -0.92
C SER A 47 -5.16 18.30 0.12
N ARG A 48 -5.68 17.88 1.28
CA ARG A 48 -4.90 17.21 2.33
C ARG A 48 -4.57 15.75 1.97
N GLY A 49 -5.42 15.05 1.25
CA GLY A 49 -5.24 13.62 0.89
C GLY A 49 -4.24 13.38 -0.25
N LYS A 50 -4.14 14.32 -1.20
CA LYS A 50 -3.20 14.23 -2.34
C LYS A 50 -1.74 13.90 -1.98
N PRO A 51 -1.10 14.55 -0.99
CA PRO A 51 0.28 14.21 -0.64
C PRO A 51 0.42 12.77 -0.12
N TYR A 52 -0.48 12.31 0.75
CA TYR A 52 -0.44 10.94 1.27
C TYR A 52 -0.53 9.87 0.18
N ALA A 53 -1.38 10.10 -0.83
CA ALA A 53 -1.48 9.17 -1.96
C ALA A 53 -0.18 9.10 -2.75
N LYS A 54 0.51 10.23 -2.94
CA LYS A 54 1.81 10.27 -3.63
C LYS A 54 2.89 9.57 -2.82
N ASP A 55 2.96 9.83 -1.52
CA ASP A 55 3.93 9.20 -0.63
C ASP A 55 3.72 7.68 -0.56
N PHE A 56 2.47 7.22 -0.50
CA PHE A 56 2.13 5.81 -0.56
C PHE A 56 2.61 5.15 -1.85
N ILE A 57 2.33 5.75 -3.02
CA ILE A 57 2.77 5.22 -4.32
C ILE A 57 4.31 5.17 -4.37
N LYS A 58 5.00 6.22 -3.91
CA LYS A 58 6.46 6.26 -3.86
C LYS A 58 7.04 5.13 -3.00
N ASN A 59 6.47 4.92 -1.81
CA ASN A 59 6.90 3.83 -0.94
C ASN A 59 6.65 2.46 -1.58
N CYS A 60 5.52 2.26 -2.25
CA CYS A 60 5.24 1.03 -2.99
C CYS A 60 6.26 0.79 -4.11
N ASP A 61 6.64 1.83 -4.84
CA ASP A 61 7.64 1.75 -5.91
C ASP A 61 9.03 1.40 -5.37
N GLU A 62 9.47 2.05 -4.29
CA GLU A 62 10.74 1.74 -3.62
C GLU A 62 10.79 0.28 -3.16
N ILE A 63 9.72 -0.20 -2.51
CA ILE A 63 9.62 -1.61 -2.08
C ILE A 63 9.64 -2.56 -3.28
N ALA A 64 8.92 -2.23 -4.36
CA ALA A 64 8.91 -3.06 -5.57
C ALA A 64 10.30 -3.22 -6.18
N VAL A 65 11.07 -2.13 -6.26
CA VAL A 65 12.46 -2.17 -6.73
C VAL A 65 13.32 -3.04 -5.82
N HIS A 66 13.21 -2.90 -4.50
CA HIS A 66 13.98 -3.74 -3.55
C HIS A 66 13.60 -5.23 -3.60
N MET A 67 12.33 -5.56 -3.87
CA MET A 67 11.87 -6.95 -3.98
C MET A 67 12.22 -7.59 -5.33
N SER A 68 12.60 -6.81 -6.33
CA SER A 68 12.96 -7.31 -7.67
C SER A 68 14.38 -7.88 -7.78
N SER A 69 15.05 -8.17 -6.66
CA SER A 69 16.38 -8.78 -6.67
C SER A 69 16.32 -10.30 -6.97
N PRO A 70 17.15 -10.83 -7.89
CA PRO A 70 17.18 -12.26 -8.16
C PRO A 70 17.76 -13.04 -6.98
N GLN A 71 17.28 -14.27 -6.77
CA GLN A 71 17.71 -15.12 -5.65
C GLN A 71 18.98 -15.94 -5.91
N LEU A 72 19.30 -16.22 -7.19
CA LEU A 72 20.47 -17.03 -7.57
C LEU A 72 21.73 -16.17 -7.81
N MET A 73 21.53 -14.99 -8.40
CA MET A 73 22.57 -14.00 -8.64
C MET A 73 22.11 -12.71 -7.97
N PHE A 74 23.00 -12.07 -7.21
CA PHE A 74 22.64 -10.85 -6.50
C PHE A 74 23.67 -9.77 -6.75
N GLU A 75 23.23 -8.53 -6.62
CA GLU A 75 24.09 -7.37 -6.77
C GLU A 75 24.63 -6.93 -5.42
N ALA A 76 25.94 -6.82 -5.32
CA ALA A 76 26.64 -6.35 -4.14
C ALA A 76 27.31 -4.99 -4.42
N ASN A 77 27.17 -4.06 -3.47
CA ASN A 77 27.86 -2.77 -3.50
C ASN A 77 29.17 -2.89 -2.71
N LEU A 78 30.32 -2.74 -3.38
CA LEU A 78 31.61 -2.68 -2.70
C LEU A 78 31.84 -1.31 -2.06
N LYS A 79 32.75 -1.27 -1.07
CA LYS A 79 33.11 -0.05 -0.32
C LYS A 79 33.52 1.15 -1.20
N ALA A 80 33.95 0.91 -2.43
CA ALA A 80 34.35 1.93 -3.41
C ALA A 80 33.20 2.36 -4.36
N GLY A 81 31.94 2.06 -4.05
CA GLY A 81 30.78 2.42 -4.88
C GLY A 81 30.65 1.62 -6.18
N HIS A 82 31.45 0.55 -6.34
CA HIS A 82 31.37 -0.33 -7.49
C HIS A 82 30.29 -1.38 -7.26
N ARG A 83 29.35 -1.46 -8.19
CA ARG A 83 28.31 -2.49 -8.25
C ARG A 83 28.92 -3.74 -8.90
N VAL A 84 28.88 -4.87 -8.20
CA VAL A 84 29.33 -6.17 -8.72
C VAL A 84 28.18 -7.14 -8.67
N ILE A 85 27.99 -7.90 -9.75
CA ILE A 85 27.05 -9.02 -9.79
C ILE A 85 27.80 -10.24 -9.27
N VAL A 86 27.29 -10.85 -8.21
CA VAL A 86 27.81 -12.09 -7.65
C VAL A 86 27.04 -13.25 -8.28
N ASP A 87 27.74 -14.06 -9.07
CA ASP A 87 27.18 -15.18 -9.85
C ASP A 87 27.79 -16.55 -9.51
N ASP A 88 28.51 -16.63 -8.38
CA ASP A 88 29.28 -17.81 -7.97
C ASP A 88 28.42 -19.08 -7.84
N TYR A 89 27.18 -18.96 -7.35
CA TYR A 89 26.26 -20.10 -7.23
C TYR A 89 25.90 -20.69 -8.59
N LEU A 90 25.54 -19.83 -9.56
CA LEU A 90 25.23 -20.25 -10.92
C LEU A 90 26.43 -20.95 -11.56
N ARG A 91 27.61 -20.32 -11.49
CA ARG A 91 28.84 -20.89 -12.05
C ARG A 91 29.23 -22.21 -11.38
N GLY A 92 29.01 -22.34 -10.08
CA GLY A 92 29.22 -23.58 -9.34
C GLY A 92 28.34 -24.71 -9.85
N TYR A 93 27.04 -24.44 -10.07
CA TYR A 93 26.11 -25.42 -10.62
C TYR A 93 26.44 -25.80 -12.07
N GLU A 94 26.81 -24.83 -12.91
CA GLU A 94 27.25 -25.09 -14.28
C GLU A 94 28.52 -25.95 -14.32
N TRP A 95 29.49 -25.67 -13.44
CA TRP A 95 30.70 -26.47 -13.36
C TRP A 95 30.41 -27.92 -12.97
N ILE A 96 29.58 -28.14 -11.95
CA ILE A 96 29.19 -29.49 -11.53
C ILE A 96 28.49 -30.23 -12.68
N ARG A 97 27.56 -29.57 -13.37
CA ARG A 97 26.83 -30.14 -14.52
C ARG A 97 27.78 -30.61 -15.63
N ASP A 98 28.77 -29.79 -15.97
CA ASP A 98 29.62 -30.02 -17.15
C ASP A 98 30.85 -30.90 -16.85
N ASN A 99 31.24 -31.03 -15.58
CA ASN A 99 32.48 -31.72 -15.18
C ASN A 99 32.27 -32.98 -14.32
N THR A 100 31.03 -33.37 -14.03
CA THR A 100 30.74 -34.60 -13.27
C THR A 100 29.95 -35.63 -14.09
N PRO A 101 30.11 -36.94 -13.82
CA PRO A 101 29.27 -37.97 -14.42
C PRO A 101 27.78 -37.73 -14.16
N LYS A 102 26.90 -38.14 -15.09
CA LYS A 102 25.44 -37.95 -14.97
C LYS A 102 24.81 -38.66 -13.76
N ASP A 103 25.49 -39.66 -13.21
CA ASP A 103 25.08 -40.44 -12.03
C ASP A 103 25.80 -40.01 -10.74
N ALA A 104 26.57 -38.93 -10.79
CA ALA A 104 27.20 -38.34 -9.62
C ALA A 104 26.16 -37.93 -8.58
N ARG A 105 26.47 -38.14 -7.30
CA ARG A 105 25.62 -37.77 -6.18
C ARG A 105 26.26 -36.62 -5.42
N VAL A 106 25.54 -35.51 -5.29
CA VAL A 106 25.98 -34.32 -4.57
C VAL A 106 25.26 -34.27 -3.23
N MET A 107 26.02 -34.22 -2.13
CA MET A 107 25.46 -33.94 -0.81
C MET A 107 25.44 -32.43 -0.60
N ALA A 108 24.26 -31.89 -0.33
CA ALA A 108 24.06 -30.50 0.00
C ALA A 108 23.11 -30.38 1.19
N TRP A 109 23.05 -29.19 1.77
CA TRP A 109 22.06 -28.87 2.78
C TRP A 109 20.65 -28.77 2.16
N TRP A 110 19.62 -28.79 3.00
CA TRP A 110 18.23 -29.00 2.57
C TRP A 110 17.65 -27.85 1.72
N ASP A 111 18.17 -26.64 1.89
CA ASP A 111 17.80 -25.42 1.20
C ASP A 111 18.28 -25.37 -0.27
N TYR A 112 19.39 -26.05 -0.58
CA TYR A 112 19.96 -26.07 -1.93
C TYR A 112 19.44 -27.20 -2.83
N GLY A 113 18.74 -28.20 -2.26
CA GLY A 113 18.34 -29.41 -2.99
C GLY A 113 17.53 -29.12 -4.27
N TYR A 114 16.59 -28.17 -4.20
CA TYR A 114 15.78 -27.75 -5.35
C TYR A 114 16.56 -26.99 -6.42
N GLN A 115 17.67 -26.33 -6.05
CA GLN A 115 18.47 -25.54 -6.99
C GLN A 115 19.47 -26.40 -7.77
N ILE A 116 19.93 -27.50 -7.16
CA ILE A 116 20.93 -28.40 -7.73
C ILE A 116 20.34 -29.40 -8.73
N THR A 117 19.05 -29.72 -8.60
CA THR A 117 18.36 -30.78 -9.38
C THR A 117 17.75 -30.22 -10.66
#